data_AF-A0A4Y2V6N6-F1
#
_entry.id   AF-A0A4Y2V6N6-F1
#
_cell.length_a   1.000
_cell.length_b   1.000
_cell.length_c   1.000
_cell.angle_alpha   90.00
_cell.angle_beta   90.00
_cell.angle_gamma   90.00
#
_symmetry.space_group_name_H-M   'P 1'
#
loop_
_entity.id
_entity.type
_entity.pdbx_description
1 polymer ?
#
loop_
_entity_poly.entity_id
_entity_poly.type
_entity_poly.pdbx_seq_one_letter_code
_entity_poly.pdbx_strand_id
1 'polypeptide(L)'
;MAGRLGTSITETARLVGCSRSAVVSIHAKWINDGDTSSRRQGVGRPRVIKEKGRRRLSRLVKQNRRQTVVQLTAQYNAGPSASVSEHTVQRTLLDMGLCSRHPSRVPLLTKRHRQLRLQWAREHRDWTMDEWKGVVWSDESRFLIHHVDSRVRVRRLPGEQLLPS
;
A
#
# COMPACT_ATOMS: atom_id res chain seq x y z
N MET A 1 -12.81 -22.59 -27.96
CA MET A 1 -14.15 -23.11 -28.30
C MET A 1 -14.14 -23.72 -29.72
N ALA A 2 -13.49 -24.87 -29.93
CA ALA A 2 -13.57 -25.61 -31.20
C ALA A 2 -13.67 -27.14 -30.98
N GLY A 3 -13.12 -27.67 -29.88
CA GLY A 3 -13.29 -29.09 -29.52
C GLY A 3 -14.56 -29.45 -28.75
N ARG A 4 -15.35 -28.48 -28.26
CA ARG A 4 -16.56 -28.73 -27.44
C ARG A 4 -17.88 -28.73 -28.22
N LEU A 5 -17.89 -28.18 -29.45
CA LEU A 5 -19.10 -27.99 -30.27
C LEU A 5 -19.08 -28.76 -31.60
N GLY A 6 -18.05 -29.58 -31.87
CA GLY A 6 -17.95 -30.40 -33.09
C GLY A 6 -17.68 -29.63 -34.39
N THR A 7 -17.49 -28.30 -34.34
CA THR A 7 -17.22 -27.46 -35.51
C THR A 7 -15.77 -27.57 -35.96
N SER A 8 -15.53 -27.61 -37.28
CA SER A 8 -14.17 -27.69 -37.81
C SER A 8 -13.38 -26.40 -37.53
N ILE A 9 -12.04 -26.50 -37.50
CA ILE A 9 -11.14 -25.33 -37.31
C ILE A 9 -11.39 -24.27 -38.40
N THR A 10 -11.64 -24.72 -39.64
CA THR A 10 -11.88 -23.83 -40.79
C THR A 10 -13.21 -23.10 -40.68
N GLU A 11 -14.25 -23.78 -40.21
CA GLU A 11 -15.57 -23.20 -39.98
C GLU A 11 -15.55 -22.18 -38.83
N THR A 12 -14.84 -22.52 -37.74
CA THR A 12 -14.60 -21.60 -36.62
C THR A 12 -13.85 -20.34 -37.09
N ALA A 13 -12.84 -20.49 -37.95
CA ALA A 13 -12.08 -19.37 -38.50
C ALA A 13 -12.95 -18.45 -39.37
N ARG A 14 -13.84 -19.02 -40.20
CA ARG A 14 -14.80 -18.26 -41.02
C ARG A 14 -15.83 -17.53 -40.15
N LEU A 15 -16.39 -18.21 -39.15
CA LEU A 15 -17.40 -17.65 -38.26
C LEU A 15 -16.85 -16.48 -37.41
N VAL A 16 -15.60 -16.59 -36.94
CA VAL A 16 -14.94 -15.56 -36.13
C VAL A 16 -14.21 -14.51 -36.99
N GLY A 17 -14.14 -14.70 -38.32
CA GLY A 17 -13.47 -13.76 -39.23
C GLY A 17 -11.96 -13.65 -39.01
N CYS A 18 -11.31 -14.73 -38.57
CA CYS A 18 -9.87 -14.78 -38.27
C CYS A 18 -9.15 -15.80 -39.16
N SER A 19 -7.81 -15.73 -39.24
CA SER A 19 -7.05 -16.71 -40.00
C SER A 19 -7.13 -18.11 -39.36
N ARG A 20 -7.14 -19.16 -40.19
CA ARG A 20 -7.09 -20.55 -39.72
C ARG A 20 -5.89 -20.80 -38.80
N SER A 21 -4.73 -20.20 -39.10
CA SER A 21 -3.52 -20.31 -38.27
C SER A 21 -3.68 -19.70 -36.88
N ALA A 22 -4.40 -18.57 -36.75
CA ALA A 22 -4.70 -17.99 -35.45
C ALA A 22 -5.58 -18.92 -34.60
N VAL A 23 -6.60 -19.54 -35.20
CA VAL A 23 -7.47 -20.51 -34.51
C VAL A 23 -6.68 -21.74 -34.05
N VAL A 24 -5.80 -22.29 -34.91
CA VAL A 24 -4.91 -23.42 -34.55
C VAL A 24 -3.99 -23.04 -33.39
N SER A 25 -3.34 -21.87 -33.46
CA SER A 25 -2.40 -21.41 -32.43
C SER A 25 -3.09 -21.19 -31.08
N ILE A 26 -4.27 -20.55 -31.06
CA ILE A 26 -5.05 -20.32 -29.84
C ILE A 26 -5.56 -21.65 -29.27
N HIS A 27 -6.01 -22.57 -30.13
CA HIS A 27 -6.49 -23.88 -29.70
C HIS A 27 -5.39 -24.73 -29.09
N ALA A 28 -4.20 -24.76 -29.70
CA ALA A 28 -3.03 -25.44 -29.17
C ALA A 28 -2.59 -24.85 -27.82
N LYS A 29 -2.55 -23.50 -27.72
CA LYS A 29 -2.23 -22.82 -26.46
C LYS A 29 -3.24 -23.17 -25.35
N TRP A 30 -4.52 -23.22 -25.68
CA TRP A 30 -5.56 -23.60 -24.72
C TRP A 30 -5.44 -25.06 -24.26
N ILE A 31 -5.12 -26.00 -25.16
CA ILE A 31 -4.89 -27.41 -24.78
C ILE A 31 -3.69 -27.55 -23.83
N ASN A 32 -2.59 -26.85 -24.14
CA ASN A 32 -1.34 -27.01 -23.39
C ASN A 32 -1.32 -26.22 -22.08
N ASP A 33 -1.80 -24.98 -22.08
CA ASP A 33 -1.66 -24.02 -20.97
C ASP A 33 -2.98 -23.74 -20.24
N GLY A 34 -4.11 -24.22 -20.77
CA GLY A 34 -5.45 -23.84 -20.28
C GLY A 34 -5.82 -22.37 -20.52
N ASP A 35 -4.96 -21.61 -21.18
CA ASP A 35 -5.07 -20.15 -21.34
C ASP A 35 -5.38 -19.75 -22.79
N THR A 36 -6.42 -18.95 -23.00
CA THR A 36 -6.76 -18.32 -24.28
C THR A 36 -6.33 -16.87 -24.38
N SER A 37 -5.69 -16.31 -23.34
CA SER A 37 -5.30 -14.91 -23.33
C SER A 37 -4.17 -14.63 -24.32
N SER A 38 -4.23 -13.47 -24.98
CA SER A 38 -3.13 -12.95 -25.80
C SER A 38 -2.03 -12.27 -24.96
N ARG A 39 -2.20 -12.24 -23.63
CA ARG A 39 -1.34 -11.47 -22.72
C ARG A 39 -0.03 -12.23 -22.50
N ARG A 40 1.01 -11.80 -23.20
CA ARG A 40 2.38 -12.28 -22.97
C ARG A 40 2.89 -11.72 -21.65
N GLN A 41 3.46 -12.57 -20.79
CA GLN A 41 4.16 -12.08 -19.60
C GLN A 41 5.49 -11.46 -20.00
N GLY A 42 5.93 -10.41 -19.28
CA GLY A 42 7.22 -9.77 -19.51
C GLY A 42 7.30 -8.84 -20.73
N VAL A 43 6.18 -8.49 -21.36
CA VAL A 43 6.17 -7.48 -22.44
C VAL A 43 6.19 -6.07 -21.87
N GLY A 44 7.14 -5.26 -22.37
CA GLY A 44 7.25 -3.84 -22.03
C GLY A 44 8.66 -3.41 -21.65
N ARG A 45 8.85 -2.09 -21.47
CA ARG A 45 10.14 -1.52 -21.07
C ARG A 45 10.46 -1.88 -19.61
N PRO A 46 11.67 -2.40 -19.31
CA PRO A 46 12.09 -2.62 -17.93
C PRO A 46 12.03 -1.33 -17.10
N ARG A 47 11.69 -1.47 -15.81
CA ARG A 47 11.68 -0.32 -14.88
C ARG A 47 13.10 0.20 -14.66
N VAL A 48 13.24 1.52 -14.59
CA VAL A 48 14.53 2.20 -14.33
C VAL A 48 15.07 1.82 -12.95
N ILE A 49 14.21 1.81 -11.93
CA ILE A 49 14.58 1.41 -10.58
C ILE A 49 14.41 -0.11 -10.44
N LYS A 50 15.54 -0.82 -10.45
CA LYS A 50 15.62 -2.26 -10.18
C LYS A 50 15.47 -2.58 -8.68
N GLU A 51 15.43 -3.86 -8.34
CA GLU A 51 15.23 -4.32 -6.96
C GLU A 51 16.30 -3.80 -5.97
N LYS A 52 17.56 -3.66 -6.38
CA LYS A 52 18.60 -3.02 -5.56
C LYS A 52 18.27 -1.55 -5.23
N GLY A 53 17.71 -0.83 -6.19
CA GLY A 53 17.25 0.55 -6.03
C GLY A 53 16.03 0.65 -5.11
N ARG A 54 15.06 -0.27 -5.25
CA ARG A 54 13.89 -0.38 -4.36
C ARG A 54 14.33 -0.61 -2.91
N ARG A 55 15.26 -1.54 -2.67
CA ARG A 55 15.86 -1.77 -1.34
C ARG A 55 16.54 -0.54 -0.77
N ARG A 56 17.23 0.26 -1.61
CA ARG A 56 17.84 1.52 -1.18
C ARG A 56 16.80 2.58 -0.82
N LEU A 57 15.78 2.77 -1.65
CA LEU A 57 14.66 3.68 -1.36
C LEU A 57 13.94 3.31 -0.06
N SER A 58 13.70 2.02 0.17
CA SER A 58 13.09 1.54 1.42
C SER A 58 13.93 1.94 2.64
N ARG A 59 15.26 1.81 2.56
CA ARG A 59 16.18 2.23 3.64
C ARG A 59 16.14 3.74 3.89
N LEU A 60 16.18 4.56 2.84
CA LEU A 60 16.09 6.02 2.97
C LEU A 60 14.79 6.45 3.66
N VAL A 61 13.66 5.87 3.23
CA VAL A 61 12.35 6.14 3.87
C VAL A 61 12.33 5.71 5.34
N LYS A 62 12.93 4.57 5.68
CA LYS A 62 12.98 4.09 7.07
C LYS A 62 13.85 4.98 7.96
N GLN A 63 14.93 5.56 7.44
CA GLN A 63 15.79 6.50 8.18
C GLN A 63 15.03 7.77 8.58
N ASN A 64 14.25 8.33 7.66
CA ASN A 64 13.38 9.46 7.99
C ASN A 64 12.07 9.40 7.21
N ARG A 65 11.01 8.98 7.90
CA ARG A 65 9.68 8.78 7.31
C ARG A 65 8.96 10.07 6.94
N ARG A 66 9.44 11.23 7.40
CA ARG A 66 8.84 12.55 7.15
C ARG A 66 9.37 13.21 5.87
N GLN A 67 10.36 12.60 5.20
CA GLN A 67 10.96 13.19 4.01
C GLN A 67 9.99 13.31 2.82
N THR A 68 10.12 14.42 2.10
CA THR A 68 9.37 14.67 0.87
C THR A 68 9.91 13.84 -0.30
N VAL A 69 9.15 13.72 -1.40
CA VAL A 69 9.64 13.04 -2.62
C VAL A 69 10.90 13.73 -3.14
N VAL A 70 10.91 15.07 -3.13
CA VAL A 70 12.04 15.90 -3.57
C VAL A 70 13.31 15.53 -2.81
N GLN A 71 13.24 15.52 -1.47
CA GLN A 71 14.37 15.17 -0.60
C GLN A 71 14.84 13.72 -0.82
N LEU A 72 13.91 12.78 -0.94
CA LEU A 72 14.22 11.37 -1.22
C LEU A 72 14.89 11.20 -2.58
N THR A 73 14.46 11.98 -3.58
CA THR A 73 15.00 11.94 -4.94
C THR A 73 16.41 12.50 -4.97
N ALA A 74 16.65 13.64 -4.32
CA ALA A 74 17.99 14.20 -4.17
C ALA A 74 18.95 13.23 -3.47
N GLN A 75 18.53 12.63 -2.35
CA GLN A 75 19.33 11.61 -1.64
C GLN A 75 19.54 10.36 -2.48
N TYR A 76 18.54 9.95 -3.25
CA TYR A 76 18.68 8.81 -4.13
C TYR A 76 19.69 9.11 -5.25
N ASN A 77 19.62 10.27 -5.88
CA ASN A 77 20.50 10.65 -6.99
C ASN A 77 21.93 10.99 -6.53
N ALA A 78 22.14 11.32 -5.26
CA ALA A 78 23.48 11.46 -4.68
C ALA A 78 24.27 10.13 -4.60
N GLY A 79 23.63 8.99 -4.86
CA GLY A 79 24.29 7.69 -4.92
C GLY A 79 24.85 7.35 -6.31
N PRO A 80 25.57 6.23 -6.46
CA PRO A 80 26.17 5.79 -7.73
C PRO A 80 25.15 5.28 -8.75
N SER A 81 23.86 5.52 -8.53
CA SER A 81 22.78 5.03 -9.40
C SER A 81 22.46 6.07 -10.47
N ALA A 82 21.91 5.62 -11.61
CA ALA A 82 21.38 6.52 -12.61
C ALA A 82 20.38 7.51 -11.99
N SER A 83 20.50 8.78 -12.37
CA SER A 83 19.57 9.84 -11.96
C SER A 83 18.14 9.47 -12.34
N VAL A 84 17.23 9.60 -11.39
CA VAL A 84 15.80 9.38 -11.59
C VAL A 84 15.02 10.64 -11.28
N SER A 85 13.91 10.82 -11.99
CA SER A 85 12.96 11.90 -11.70
C SER A 85 12.16 11.61 -10.43
N GLU A 86 11.66 12.68 -9.81
CA GLU A 86 10.78 12.61 -8.64
C GLU A 86 9.55 11.76 -8.88
N HIS A 87 8.95 11.89 -10.08
CA HIS A 87 7.78 11.12 -10.45
C HIS A 87 8.06 9.61 -10.48
N THR A 88 9.26 9.22 -10.96
CA THR A 88 9.70 7.81 -10.95
C THR A 88 9.85 7.29 -9.52
N VAL A 89 10.43 8.08 -8.63
CA VAL A 89 10.56 7.74 -7.20
C VAL A 89 9.18 7.59 -6.56
N GLN A 90 8.27 8.55 -6.80
CA GLN A 90 6.92 8.51 -6.26
C GLN A 90 6.14 7.26 -6.70
N ARG A 91 6.15 6.94 -8.00
CA ARG A 91 5.47 5.75 -8.54
C ARG A 91 6.06 4.47 -7.96
N THR A 92 7.38 4.41 -7.82
CA THR A 92 8.07 3.25 -7.22
C THR A 92 7.71 3.09 -5.74
N LEU A 93 7.62 4.18 -4.97
CA LEU A 93 7.20 4.13 -3.57
C LEU A 93 5.76 3.63 -3.42
N LEU A 94 4.85 4.09 -4.28
CA LEU A 94 3.46 3.63 -4.27
C LEU A 94 3.35 2.14 -4.64
N ASP A 95 4.10 1.69 -5.64
CA ASP A 95 4.20 0.28 -6.05
C ASP A 95 4.78 -0.62 -4.94
N MET A 96 5.63 -0.06 -4.08
CA MET A 96 6.13 -0.72 -2.87
C MET A 96 5.17 -0.61 -1.67
N GLY A 97 4.02 0.05 -1.81
CA GLY A 97 3.05 0.27 -0.74
C GLY A 97 3.39 1.41 0.23
N LEU A 98 4.50 2.14 0.02
CA LEU A 98 4.95 3.24 0.88
C LEU A 98 4.18 4.53 0.60
N CYS A 99 2.96 4.58 1.12
CA CYS A 99 2.05 5.70 0.93
C CYS A 99 2.32 6.83 1.94
N SER A 100 2.14 8.08 1.49
CA SER A 100 2.13 9.24 2.40
C SER A 100 0.80 9.30 3.13
N ARG A 101 0.83 9.29 4.47
CA ARG A 101 -0.34 9.27 5.36
C ARG A 101 -0.08 10.17 6.57
N HIS A 102 -1.14 10.64 7.23
CA HIS A 102 -0.97 11.28 8.53
C HIS A 102 -0.78 10.21 9.62
N PRO A 103 0.16 10.42 10.57
CA PRO A 103 0.27 9.56 11.73
C PRO A 103 -0.96 9.69 12.62
N SER A 104 -1.27 8.62 13.36
CA SER A 104 -2.36 8.61 14.34
C SER A 104 -1.97 9.48 15.54
N ARG A 105 -2.91 10.28 16.05
CA ARG A 105 -2.75 11.00 17.31
C ARG A 105 -2.98 10.02 18.44
N VAL A 106 -1.93 9.64 19.15
CA VAL A 106 -2.06 8.86 20.40
C VAL A 106 -1.26 9.57 21.49
N PRO A 107 -1.80 9.72 22.71
CA PRO A 107 -1.03 10.22 23.83
C PRO A 107 0.18 9.33 24.08
N LEU A 108 1.34 9.94 24.33
CA LEU A 108 2.51 9.20 24.76
C LEU A 108 2.28 8.70 26.19
N LEU A 109 2.01 7.40 26.32
CA LEU A 109 1.84 6.77 27.63
C LEU A 109 3.16 6.17 28.10
N THR A 110 3.66 6.68 29.22
CA THR A 110 4.77 6.09 29.98
C THR A 110 4.37 4.71 30.52
N LYS A 111 5.35 3.88 30.90
CA LYS A 111 5.07 2.57 31.52
C LYS A 111 4.16 2.70 32.75
N ARG A 112 4.42 3.70 33.60
CA ARG A 112 3.60 4.02 34.77
C ARG A 112 2.17 4.37 34.39
N HIS A 113 1.96 5.25 33.39
CA HIS A 113 0.60 5.60 32.93
C HIS A 113 -0.17 4.37 32.43
N ARG A 114 0.49 3.45 31.71
CA ARG A 114 -0.14 2.21 31.24
C ARG A 114 -0.55 1.31 32.39
N GLN A 115 0.31 1.16 33.40
CA GLN A 115 0.01 0.36 34.58
C GLN A 115 -1.18 0.94 35.36
N LEU A 116 -1.17 2.23 35.66
CA LEU A 116 -2.27 2.88 36.39
C LEU A 116 -3.60 2.80 35.63
N ARG A 117 -3.59 3.03 34.32
CA ARG A 117 -4.80 2.90 33.49
C ARG A 117 -5.33 1.46 33.45
N LEU A 118 -4.43 0.47 33.35
CA LEU A 118 -4.81 -0.94 33.36
C LEU A 118 -5.36 -1.36 34.72
N GLN A 119 -4.72 -0.92 35.80
CA GLN A 119 -5.17 -1.18 37.17
C GLN A 119 -6.57 -0.59 37.39
N TRP A 120 -6.75 0.70 37.06
CA TRP A 120 -8.06 1.36 37.18
C TRP A 120 -9.14 0.61 36.39
N ALA A 121 -8.85 0.23 35.13
CA ALA A 121 -9.79 -0.51 34.29
C ALA A 121 -10.11 -1.92 34.84
N ARG A 122 -9.20 -2.55 35.60
CA ARG A 122 -9.45 -3.84 36.26
C ARG A 122 -10.30 -3.66 37.51
N GLU A 123 -9.99 -2.66 38.34
CA GLU A 123 -10.74 -2.35 39.55
C GLU A 123 -12.20 -2.00 39.25
N HIS A 124 -12.46 -1.36 38.11
CA HIS A 124 -13.78 -0.90 37.70
C HIS A 124 -14.41 -1.79 36.61
N ARG A 125 -13.84 -2.98 36.36
CA ARG A 125 -14.27 -3.87 35.27
C ARG A 125 -15.68 -4.40 35.48
N ASP A 126 -15.95 -4.80 36.71
CA ASP A 126 -17.18 -5.50 37.11
C ASP A 126 -18.15 -4.56 37.85
N TRP A 127 -17.90 -3.25 37.77
CA TRP A 127 -18.80 -2.24 38.32
C TRP A 127 -20.19 -2.33 37.69
N THR A 128 -21.17 -2.32 38.57
CA THR A 128 -22.60 -2.33 38.26
C THR A 128 -23.07 -0.96 37.78
N MET A 129 -24.23 -0.93 37.12
CA MET A 129 -24.82 0.33 36.65
C MET A 129 -25.09 1.33 37.78
N ASP A 130 -25.41 0.86 38.98
CA ASP A 130 -25.67 1.73 40.12
C ASP A 130 -24.39 2.38 40.67
N GLU A 131 -23.26 1.68 40.61
CA GLU A 131 -21.95 2.26 40.91
C GLU A 131 -21.55 3.33 39.88
N TRP A 132 -21.81 3.08 38.60
CA TRP A 132 -21.56 4.09 37.55
C TRP A 132 -22.43 5.34 37.67
N LYS A 133 -23.67 5.22 38.16
CA LYS A 133 -24.57 6.38 38.39
C LYS A 133 -24.01 7.37 39.42
N GLY A 134 -23.14 6.92 40.32
CA GLY A 134 -22.47 7.78 41.30
C GLY A 134 -21.31 8.60 40.73
N VAL A 135 -20.87 8.32 39.49
CA VAL A 135 -19.69 8.98 38.90
C VAL A 135 -20.10 10.21 38.11
N VAL A 136 -19.55 11.36 38.49
CA VAL A 136 -19.67 12.61 37.73
C VAL A 136 -18.37 12.85 36.96
N TRP A 137 -18.49 13.09 35.66
CA TRP A 137 -17.36 13.37 34.78
C TRP A 137 -17.30 14.86 34.43
N SER A 138 -16.13 15.46 34.54
CA SER A 138 -15.84 16.82 34.07
C SER A 138 -14.52 16.85 33.31
N ASP A 139 -14.46 17.59 32.21
CA ASP A 139 -13.23 17.85 31.46
C ASP A 139 -13.27 19.26 30.87
N GLU A 140 -12.11 19.83 30.59
CA GLU A 140 -11.98 21.16 29.96
C GLU A 140 -11.58 21.02 28.50
N SER A 141 -12.31 21.70 27.62
CA SER A 141 -12.02 21.71 26.17
C SER A 141 -11.58 23.09 25.71
N ARG A 142 -10.52 23.14 24.90
CA ARG A 142 -10.03 24.37 24.26
C ARG A 142 -10.65 24.53 22.87
N PHE A 143 -11.27 25.66 22.61
CA PHE A 143 -11.79 26.04 21.29
C PHE A 143 -10.86 27.08 20.65
N LEU A 144 -10.48 26.86 19.39
CA LEU A 144 -9.62 27.77 18.63
C LEU A 144 -10.42 28.33 17.44
N ILE A 145 -10.32 29.64 17.21
CA ILE A 145 -11.02 30.35 16.11
C ILE A 145 -10.43 29.96 14.73
N HIS A 146 -9.14 29.65 14.68
CA HIS A 146 -8.47 29.18 13.48
C HIS A 146 -7.70 27.89 13.76
N HIS A 147 -7.92 26.87 12.93
CA HIS A 147 -7.21 25.60 13.04
C HIS A 147 -6.00 25.58 12.11
N VAL A 148 -4.80 25.44 12.66
CA VAL A 148 -3.60 25.13 11.88
C VAL A 148 -3.32 23.65 12.04
N ASP A 149 -3.58 22.85 11.00
CA ASP A 149 -3.22 21.42 11.00
C ASP A 149 -1.71 21.26 10.77
N SER A 150 -0.93 21.28 11.85
CA SER A 150 0.53 21.12 11.83
C SER A 150 0.99 19.67 11.58
N ARG A 151 0.12 18.80 11.06
CA ARG A 151 0.41 17.38 10.88
C ARG A 151 1.35 17.14 9.70
N VAL A 152 2.60 16.85 10.02
CA VAL A 152 3.56 16.33 9.05
C VAL A 152 3.17 14.93 8.59
N ARG A 153 3.09 14.73 7.27
CA ARG A 153 2.80 13.42 6.68
C ARG A 153 4.02 12.51 6.78
N VAL A 154 3.77 11.22 6.97
CA VAL A 154 4.79 10.18 7.05
C VAL A 154 4.56 9.13 5.96
N ARG A 155 5.64 8.53 5.46
CA ARG A 155 5.57 7.38 4.54
C ARG A 155 5.57 6.07 5.32
N ARG A 156 4.56 5.23 5.05
CA ARG A 156 4.37 3.95 5.75
C ARG A 156 3.68 2.92 4.88
N LEU A 157 3.85 1.65 5.25
CA LEU A 157 3.11 0.55 4.65
C LEU A 157 1.66 0.53 5.16
N PRO A 158 0.73 -0.13 4.44
CA PRO A 158 -0.60 -0.42 4.96
C PRO A 158 -0.52 -1.19 6.29
N GLY A 159 -1.33 -0.80 7.28
CA GLY A 159 -1.36 -1.45 8.60
C GLY A 159 -0.25 -1.03 9.57
N GLU A 160 0.78 -0.33 9.11
CA GLU A 160 1.86 0.12 9.98
C GLU A 160 1.42 1.31 10.86
N GLN A 161 1.40 1.13 12.18
CA GLN A 161 1.19 2.22 13.12
C GLN A 161 2.53 2.85 13.49
N LEU A 162 2.69 4.13 13.15
CA LEU A 162 3.77 4.93 13.71
C LEU A 162 3.22 5.58 14.96
N LEU A 163 3.69 5.10 16.10
CA LEU A 163 3.52 5.81 17.34
C LEU A 163 4.26 7.15 17.22
N PRO A 164 3.69 8.25 17.74
CA PRO A 164 4.45 9.48 17.91
C PRO A 164 5.75 9.16 18.65
N SER A 165 6.83 9.77 18.20
CA SER A 165 8.15 9.70 18.83
C SER A 165 8.23 10.70 19.96
#